data_AF-A0A3D3PCR2-F1
#
_entry.id   AF-A0A3D3PCR2-F1
#
_cell.length_a   1.000
_cell.length_b   1.000
_cell.length_c   1.000
_cell.angle_alpha   90.00
_cell.angle_beta   90.00
_cell.angle_gamma   90.00
#
_symmetry.space_group_name_H-M   'P 1'
#
loop_
_entity.id
_entity.type
_entity.pdbx_description
1 polymer ?
#
loop_
_entity_poly.entity_id
_entity_poly.type
_entity_poly.pdbx_seq_one_letter_code
_entity_poly.pdbx_strand_id
1 'polypeptide(L)' 'MNRIKGLAAKLGVSLETLPLNTSADAQLITKSLLSRNIDAFFANPDNTVFASFETILKSCNEKNIPIFTSEAGLVERG' A
#
# COMPACT_ATOMS: atom_id res chain seq x y z
N MET A 1 2.97 -7.95 -13.09
CA MET A 1 4.03 -7.05 -12.56
C MET A 1 4.78 -6.26 -13.63
N ASN A 2 5.12 -6.86 -14.79
CA ASN A 2 5.99 -6.20 -15.79
C ASN A 2 5.46 -4.86 -16.33
N ARG A 3 4.13 -4.73 -16.50
CA ARG A 3 3.49 -3.48 -16.95
C ARG A 3 3.69 -2.33 -15.95
N ILE A 4 3.45 -2.57 -14.66
CA ILE A 4 3.55 -1.56 -13.61
C ILE A 4 5.01 -1.13 -13.44
N LYS A 5 5.94 -2.09 -13.43
CA LYS A 5 7.38 -1.80 -13.40
C LYS A 5 7.83 -0.95 -14.59
N GLY A 6 7.37 -1.29 -15.80
CA GLY A 6 7.69 -0.51 -17.00
C GLY A 6 7.12 0.91 -16.97
N LEU A 7 5.91 1.10 -16.43
CA LEU A 7 5.31 2.43 -16.29
C LEU A 7 6.03 3.26 -15.22
N ALA A 8 6.32 2.67 -14.07
CA ALA A 8 7.04 3.36 -12.99
C ALA A 8 8.44 3.79 -13.44
N ALA A 9 9.17 2.92 -14.16
CA ALA A 9 10.46 3.27 -14.74
C ALA A 9 10.37 4.47 -15.71
N LYS A 10 9.32 4.53 -16.55
CA LYS A 10 9.09 5.68 -17.46
C LYS A 10 8.77 6.98 -16.73
N LEU A 11 8.15 6.88 -15.55
CA LEU A 11 7.77 8.02 -14.71
C LEU A 11 8.86 8.38 -13.68
N GLY A 12 10.00 7.69 -13.67
CA GLY A 12 11.06 7.89 -12.67
C GLY A 12 10.67 7.46 -11.25
N VAL A 13 9.69 6.57 -11.11
CA VAL A 13 9.19 6.07 -9.83
C VAL A 13 9.84 4.72 -9.51
N SER A 14 10.37 4.60 -8.29
CA SER A 14 10.85 3.33 -7.72
C SER A 14 9.69 2.58 -7.07
N LEU A 15 9.62 1.26 -7.27
CA LEU A 15 8.56 0.42 -6.72
C LEU A 15 9.10 -0.55 -5.68
N GLU A 16 8.61 -0.44 -4.46
CA GLU A 16 8.79 -1.42 -3.40
C GLU A 16 7.51 -2.27 -3.28
N THR A 17 7.64 -3.60 -3.35
CA THR A 17 6.49 -4.50 -3.32
C THR A 17 6.74 -5.67 -2.37
N LEU A 18 5.79 -5.94 -1.47
CA LEU A 18 5.74 -7.14 -0.65
C LEU A 18 4.38 -7.82 -0.81
N PRO A 19 4.33 -9.16 -0.89
CA PRO A 19 3.07 -9.89 -0.97
C PRO A 19 2.31 -9.81 0.36
N LEU A 20 0.99 -9.63 0.26
CA LEU A 20 0.07 -9.74 1.39
C LEU A 20 -0.93 -10.85 1.11
N ASN A 21 -0.75 -12.00 1.76
CA ASN A 21 -1.55 -13.19 1.51
C ASN A 21 -2.76 -13.30 2.46
N THR A 22 -2.63 -12.76 3.68
CA THR A 22 -3.68 -12.81 4.70
C THR A 22 -3.81 -11.46 5.41
N SER A 23 -4.99 -11.17 5.97
CA SER A 23 -5.20 -9.95 6.75
C SER A 23 -4.44 -9.93 8.08
N ALA A 24 -4.15 -11.11 8.64
CA ALA A 24 -3.35 -11.24 9.85
C ALA A 24 -1.92 -10.70 9.69
N ASP A 25 -1.36 -10.81 8.48
CA ASP A 25 0.00 -10.36 8.18
C ASP A 25 0.08 -8.86 7.85
N ALA A 26 -1.06 -8.18 7.69
CA ALA A 26 -1.13 -6.84 7.12
C ALA A 26 -0.31 -5.82 7.90
N GLN A 27 -0.35 -5.86 9.23
CA GLN A 27 0.43 -4.93 10.06
C GLN A 27 1.94 -5.11 9.85
N LEU A 28 2.42 -6.35 9.85
CA LEU A 28 3.85 -6.65 9.71
C LEU A 28 4.36 -6.25 8.33
N ILE A 29 3.63 -6.66 7.27
CA ILE A 29 4.02 -6.36 5.88
C ILE A 29 3.98 -4.86 5.62
N THR A 30 2.95 -4.16 6.09
CA THR A 30 2.85 -2.70 5.94
C THR A 30 4.01 -2.00 6.64
N LYS A 31 4.33 -2.38 7.88
CA LYS A 31 5.48 -1.82 8.60
C LYS A 31 6.81 -2.10 7.89
N SER A 32 6.97 -3.30 7.32
CA SER A 32 8.15 -3.68 6.55
C SER A 32 8.29 -2.89 5.24
N LEU A 33 7.20 -2.55 4.55
CA LEU A 33 7.23 -1.65 3.40
C LEU A 33 7.58 -0.22 3.84
N LEU A 34 6.92 0.27 4.89
CA LEU A 34 7.15 1.62 5.39
C LEU A 34 8.55 1.82 5.98
N SER A 35 9.26 0.76 6.39
CA SER A 35 10.67 0.86 6.81
C SER A 35 11.64 1.03 5.64
N ARG A 36 11.18 0.87 4.39
CA ARG A 36 11.97 1.10 3.18
C ARG A 36 11.93 2.56 2.70
N ASN A 37 11.41 3.47 3.52
CA ASN A 37 11.33 4.91 3.23
C ASN A 37 10.59 5.20 1.91
N ILE A 38 9.44 4.56 1.72
CA ILE A 38 8.53 4.89 0.61
C ILE A 38 7.87 6.25 0.85
N ASP A 39 7.63 7.00 -0.22
CA ASP A 39 6.96 8.31 -0.15
C ASP A 39 5.43 8.21 -0.18
N ALA A 40 4.90 7.10 -0.70
CA ALA A 40 3.46 6.86 -0.84
C ALA A 40 3.17 5.36 -0.77
N PHE A 41 2.00 5.01 -0.25
CA PHE A 41 1.50 3.64 -0.22
C PHE A 41 0.38 3.47 -1.25
N PHE A 42 0.46 2.45 -2.09
CA PHE A 42 -0.64 2.11 -3.00
C PHE A 42 -1.42 0.91 -2.47
N ALA A 43 -2.63 1.16 -1.97
CA ALA A 43 -3.57 0.13 -1.55
C ALA A 43 -4.23 -0.49 -2.78
N ASN A 44 -3.65 -1.62 -3.22
CA ASN A 44 -4.17 -2.41 -4.32
C ASN A 44 -5.63 -2.82 -4.03
N PRO A 45 -6.57 -2.63 -4.97
CA PRO A 45 -7.96 -3.07 -4.78
C PRO A 45 -8.03 -4.60 -4.76
N ASP A 46 -7.87 -5.18 -3.58
CA ASP A 46 -8.09 -6.59 -3.31
C ASP A 46 -8.80 -6.79 -1.96
N ASN A 47 -9.46 -7.95 -1.80
CA ASN A 47 -10.26 -8.25 -0.62
C ASN A 47 -9.43 -8.27 0.68
N THR A 48 -8.16 -8.67 0.61
CA THR A 48 -7.28 -8.73 1.78
C THR A 48 -6.90 -7.32 2.23
N VAL A 49 -6.55 -6.43 1.29
CA VAL A 49 -6.31 -5.00 1.57
C VAL A 49 -7.58 -4.37 2.11
N PHE A 50 -8.75 -4.63 1.51
CA PHE A 50 -10.02 -4.06 1.97
C PHE A 50 -10.36 -4.46 3.41
N ALA A 51 -10.20 -5.75 3.73
CA ALA A 51 -10.42 -6.28 5.08
C ALA A 51 -9.41 -5.75 6.10
N SER A 52 -8.20 -5.39 5.65
CA SER A 52 -7.10 -4.96 6.53
C SER A 52 -6.89 -3.45 6.57
N PHE A 53 -7.73 -2.68 5.86
CA PHE A 53 -7.46 -1.28 5.56
C PHE A 53 -7.22 -0.42 6.80
N GLU A 54 -8.01 -0.57 7.87
CA GLU A 54 -7.81 0.21 9.10
C GLU A 54 -6.41 0.05 9.70
N THR A 55 -5.86 -1.17 9.60
CA THR A 55 -4.52 -1.47 10.11
C THR A 55 -3.43 -0.85 9.22
N ILE A 56 -3.66 -0.85 7.91
CA ILE A 56 -2.78 -0.20 6.93
C ILE A 56 -2.81 1.32 7.12
N LEU A 57 -4.02 1.89 7.20
CA LEU A 57 -4.29 3.32 7.40
C LEU A 57 -3.59 3.83 8.66
N LYS A 58 -3.80 3.16 9.80
CA LYS A 58 -3.12 3.53 11.05
C LYS A 58 -1.60 3.53 10.90
N SER A 59 -1.04 2.49 10.29
CA SER A 59 0.42 2.37 10.12
C SER A 59 0.98 3.46 9.19
N CYS A 60 0.26 3.85 8.15
CA CYS A 60 0.67 4.90 7.23
C CYS A 60 0.55 6.29 7.87
N ASN A 61 -0.54 6.54 8.62
CA ASN A 61 -0.76 7.79 9.36
C ASN A 61 0.32 8.02 10.42
N GLU A 62 0.75 6.97 11.15
CA GLU A 62 1.86 7.05 12.11
C GLU A 62 3.17 7.55 11.47
N LYS A 63 3.35 7.34 10.16
CA LYS A 63 4.53 7.78 9.39
C LYS A 63 4.24 8.95 8.44
N ASN A 64 3.03 9.51 8.46
CA ASN A 64 2.58 10.55 7.53
C ASN A 64 2.76 10.17 6.05
N ILE A 65 2.55 8.91 5.70
CA ILE A 65 2.61 8.43 4.32
C ILE A 65 1.20 8.42 3.73
N PRO A 66 0.95 9.11 2.60
CA PRO A 66 -0.36 9.12 1.94
C PRO A 66 -0.66 7.75 1.32
N ILE A 67 -1.95 7.39 1.35
CA ILE A 67 -2.46 6.18 0.71
C ILE A 67 -3.17 6.56 -0.59
N PHE A 68 -2.85 5.86 -1.67
CA PHE A 68 -3.55 5.93 -2.94
C PHE A 68 -4.25 4.62 -3.23
N THR A 69 -5.44 4.70 -3.80
CA THR A 69 -6.22 3.52 -4.19
C THR A 69 -7.17 3.88 -5.32
N SER A 70 -7.68 2.88 -6.02
CA SER A 70 -8.74 3.03 -7.02
C SER A 70 -10.12 2.62 -6.49
N GLU A 71 -10.21 2.25 -5.21
CA GLU A 71 -11.46 1.82 -4.57
C GLU A 71 -12.10 2.97 -3.77
N ALA A 72 -13.28 3.42 -4.19
CA ALA A 72 -13.96 4.56 -3.56
C ALA A 72 -14.29 4.28 -2.09
N GLY A 73 -14.69 3.04 -1.77
CA GLY A 73 -14.99 2.64 -0.39
C GLY A 73 -13.78 2.69 0.55
N LEU A 74 -12.55 2.68 0.03
CA LEU A 74 -11.36 2.90 0.84
C LEU A 74 -11.07 4.38 1.06
N VAL A 75 -11.30 5.22 0.04
CA VAL A 75 -11.15 6.68 0.15
C VAL A 75 -12.11 7.28 1.19
N GLU A 76 -13.34 6.76 1.28
CA GLU A 76 -14.31 7.20 2.29
C GLU A 76 -13.88 6.89 3.72
N ARG A 77 -12.94 5.95 3.90
CA ARG A 77 -12.46 5.49 5.20
C ARG A 77 -11.20 6.24 5.68
N GLY A 78 -10.60 7.08 4.82
CA GLY A 78 -9.41 7.87 5.10
C GLY A 78 -8.34 7.74 4.03
#